data_AF-A0A0F8XC10-F1
#
_entry.id   AF-A0A0F8XC10-F1
#
_cell.length_a   1.000
_cell.length_b   1.000
_cell.length_c   1.000
_cell.angle_alpha   90.00
_cell.angle_beta   90.00
_cell.angle_gamma   90.00
#
_symmetry.space_group_name_H-M   'P 1'
#
loop_
_entity.id
_entity.type
_entity.pdbx_description
1 polymer ?
#
loop_
_entity_poly.entity_id
_entity_poly.type
_entity_poly.pdbx_seq_one_letter_code
_entity_poly.pdbx_strand_id
1 'polypeptide(L)'
;MARNIFADITPRGTRSVFMETFRNEPQVFLQFATKVESDAPDEEHVWLGALPNPRQFLSGRNLVGIRDFTYNVVNNEYELSFIIDQNSLEDDRHNLVGRRIKDASRVWFQYQDQLFADLLNNGQTDNSYDGVSFFNNSH
;
A
#
# COMPACT_ATOMS: atom_id res chain seq x y z
N MET A 1 -33.44 -22.37 -0.68
CA MET A 1 -32.31 -23.20 -0.19
C MET A 1 -31.74 -22.52 1.05
N ALA A 2 -31.92 -23.10 2.24
CA ALA A 2 -31.35 -22.54 3.46
C ALA A 2 -29.82 -22.75 3.41
N ARG A 3 -29.06 -21.66 3.25
CA ARG A 3 -27.61 -21.68 3.28
C ARG A 3 -27.20 -22.12 4.70
N ASN A 4 -26.47 -23.22 4.82
CA ASN A 4 -26.13 -23.80 6.11
C ASN A 4 -25.16 -22.84 6.82
N ILE A 5 -25.66 -22.09 7.81
CA ILE A 5 -24.95 -20.98 8.47
C ILE A 5 -23.62 -21.47 9.07
N PHE A 6 -23.58 -22.75 9.48
CA PHE A 6 -22.41 -23.42 10.02
C PHE A 6 -21.26 -23.60 9.01
N ALA A 7 -21.52 -23.63 7.70
CA ALA A 7 -20.48 -23.83 6.70
C ALA A 7 -19.52 -22.64 6.58
N ASP A 8 -20.05 -21.43 6.76
CA ASP A 8 -19.32 -20.16 6.61
C ASP A 8 -18.49 -19.80 7.87
N ILE A 9 -18.73 -20.45 9.01
CA ILE A 9 -18.12 -20.13 10.33
C ILE A 9 -17.08 -21.15 10.83
N THR A 10 -16.87 -22.25 10.11
CA THR A 10 -15.70 -23.12 10.37
C THR A 10 -14.40 -22.37 10.04
N PRO A 11 -13.21 -22.78 10.55
CA PRO A 11 -11.95 -22.15 10.16
C PRO A 11 -11.74 -22.07 8.64
N ARG A 12 -12.23 -23.09 7.90
CA ARG A 12 -12.22 -23.09 6.44
C ARG A 12 -13.23 -22.09 5.84
N GLY A 13 -14.43 -22.00 6.40
CA GLY A 13 -15.47 -21.04 6.01
C GLY A 13 -15.03 -19.59 6.25
N THR A 14 -14.57 -19.29 7.47
CA THR A 14 -14.04 -17.98 7.87
C THR A 14 -12.90 -17.54 6.97
N ARG A 15 -11.93 -18.43 6.69
CA ARG A 15 -10.86 -18.16 5.73
C ARG A 15 -11.40 -17.88 4.33
N SER A 16 -12.37 -18.67 3.85
CA SER A 16 -12.97 -18.48 2.53
C SER A 16 -13.66 -17.12 2.41
N VAL A 17 -14.46 -16.74 3.41
CA VAL A 17 -15.19 -15.46 3.45
C VAL A 17 -14.20 -14.30 3.48
N PHE A 18 -13.16 -14.37 4.31
CA PHE A 18 -12.11 -13.34 4.34
C PHE A 18 -11.39 -13.22 3.00
N MET A 19 -10.97 -14.33 2.40
CA MET A 19 -10.24 -14.32 1.13
C MET A 19 -11.12 -13.84 -0.04
N GLU A 20 -12.43 -14.08 0.03
CA GLU A 20 -13.40 -13.57 -0.93
C GLU A 20 -13.50 -12.04 -0.87
N THR A 21 -13.63 -11.46 0.32
CA THR A 21 -13.70 -10.00 0.45
C THR A 21 -12.35 -9.34 0.18
N PHE A 22 -11.25 -9.96 0.63
CA PHE A 22 -9.90 -9.46 0.42
C PHE A 22 -9.56 -9.25 -1.07
N ARG A 23 -10.06 -10.10 -1.97
CA ARG A 23 -9.83 -9.95 -3.42
C ARG A 23 -10.64 -8.85 -4.07
N ASN A 24 -11.76 -8.46 -3.47
CA ASN A 24 -12.75 -7.57 -4.08
C ASN A 24 -12.79 -6.18 -3.44
N GLU A 25 -12.13 -5.98 -2.30
CA GLU A 25 -12.12 -4.71 -1.61
C GLU A 25 -11.34 -3.66 -2.44
N PRO A 26 -11.90 -2.45 -2.62
CA PRO A 26 -11.24 -1.39 -3.38
C PRO A 26 -9.98 -0.90 -2.67
N GLN A 27 -8.95 -0.61 -3.47
CA GLN A 27 -7.70 0.00 -3.03
C GLN A 27 -7.55 1.35 -3.73
N VAL A 28 -7.69 2.44 -2.98
CA VAL A 28 -7.69 3.79 -3.56
C VAL A 28 -6.28 4.20 -3.96
N PHE A 29 -5.27 3.85 -3.16
CA PHE A 29 -3.87 4.22 -3.43
C PHE A 29 -3.38 3.73 -4.81
N LEU A 30 -3.88 2.60 -5.32
CA LEU A 30 -3.52 2.07 -6.64
C LEU A 30 -3.96 2.96 -7.82
N GLN A 31 -4.87 3.92 -7.59
CA GLN A 31 -5.24 4.89 -8.62
C GLN A 31 -4.18 5.99 -8.80
N PHE A 32 -3.31 6.18 -7.81
CA PHE A 32 -2.32 7.26 -7.76
C PHE A 32 -0.88 6.76 -7.73
N ALA A 33 -0.65 5.51 -7.29
CA ALA A 33 0.66 4.91 -7.14
C ALA A 33 0.76 3.57 -7.88
N THR A 34 1.97 3.22 -8.31
CA THR A 34 2.27 1.91 -8.88
C THR A 34 2.69 0.95 -7.78
N LYS A 35 2.11 -0.24 -7.75
CA LYS A 35 2.53 -1.31 -6.84
C LYS A 35 3.73 -2.04 -7.43
N VAL A 36 4.80 -2.16 -6.65
CA VAL A 36 5.96 -3.02 -6.92
C VAL A 36 5.97 -4.11 -5.85
N GLU A 37 6.04 -5.37 -6.27
CA GLU A 37 6.18 -6.48 -5.32
C GLU A 37 7.65 -6.54 -4.85
N SER A 38 7.85 -6.71 -3.55
CA SER A 38 9.17 -6.80 -2.91
C SER A 38 9.27 -8.08 -2.09
N ASP A 39 10.41 -8.77 -2.17
CA ASP A 39 10.71 -9.98 -1.39
C ASP A 39 11.97 -9.83 -0.50
N ALA A 40 12.64 -8.69 -0.56
CA ALA A 40 13.76 -8.30 0.29
C ALA A 40 13.31 -7.51 1.54
N PRO A 41 14.14 -7.36 2.58
CA PRO A 41 13.82 -6.48 3.71
C PRO A 41 13.78 -4.99 3.32
N ASP A 42 14.46 -4.62 2.24
CA ASP A 42 14.51 -3.28 1.70
C ASP A 42 14.75 -3.30 0.19
N GLU A 43 14.25 -2.29 -0.52
CA GLU A 43 14.40 -2.15 -1.96
C GLU A 43 15.14 -0.85 -2.29
N GLU A 44 16.32 -1.02 -2.89
CA GLU A 44 17.10 0.09 -3.41
C GLU A 44 16.74 0.36 -4.88
N HIS A 45 16.22 1.56 -5.16
CA HIS A 45 15.90 1.99 -6.50
C HIS A 45 16.92 3.02 -6.98
N VAL A 46 17.58 2.73 -8.10
CA VAL A 46 18.59 3.59 -8.74
C VAL A 46 18.13 3.99 -10.13
N TRP A 47 18.23 5.27 -10.47
CA TRP A 47 18.02 5.75 -11.83
C TRP A 47 18.93 6.92 -12.20
N LEU A 48 19.10 7.10 -13.50
CA LEU A 48 19.83 8.22 -14.08
C LEU A 48 18.94 9.46 -14.11
N GLY A 49 19.49 10.59 -13.67
CA GLY A 49 18.87 11.89 -13.75
C GLY A 49 18.60 12.35 -15.17
N ALA A 50 17.85 13.45 -15.30
CA ALA A 50 17.49 14.03 -16.59
C ALA A 50 18.74 14.44 -17.39
N LEU A 51 18.65 14.26 -18.71
CA LEU A 51 19.64 14.80 -19.64
C LEU A 51 19.59 16.33 -19.63
N PRO A 52 20.73 17.00 -19.83
CA PRO A 52 20.76 18.45 -19.93
C PRO A 52 19.95 18.94 -21.15
N ASN A 53 19.37 20.12 -21.03
CA ASN A 53 18.64 20.76 -22.14
C ASN A 53 19.57 21.01 -23.35
N PRO A 54 19.06 20.84 -24.57
CA PRO A 54 19.82 21.18 -25.76
C PRO A 54 20.13 22.68 -25.75
N ARG A 55 21.38 23.03 -26.09
CA ARG A 55 21.84 24.41 -26.22
C ARG A 55 22.36 24.68 -27.63
N GLN A 56 22.29 25.93 -28.07
CA GLN A 56 22.90 26.33 -29.32
C GLN A 56 24.42 26.04 -29.28
N PHE A 57 24.92 25.41 -30.33
CA PHE A 57 26.33 25.08 -30.45
C PHE A 57 27.13 26.33 -30.87
N LEU A 58 27.52 27.14 -29.89
CA LEU A 58 28.28 28.38 -30.12
C LEU A 58 29.79 28.13 -30.26
N SER A 59 30.36 27.32 -29.36
CA SER A 59 31.77 26.87 -29.41
C SER A 59 32.01 25.78 -28.36
N GLY A 60 32.78 24.75 -28.71
CA GLY A 60 33.19 23.66 -27.82
C GLY A 60 32.06 22.74 -27.35
N ARG A 61 32.40 21.49 -27.02
CA ARG A 61 31.50 20.60 -26.29
C ARG A 61 31.53 20.98 -24.81
N ASN A 62 30.37 21.24 -24.22
CA ASN A 62 30.22 21.33 -22.77
C ASN A 62 29.60 20.01 -22.32
N LEU A 63 30.39 19.20 -21.62
CA LEU A 63 29.95 17.91 -21.10
C LEU A 63 29.38 18.15 -19.71
N VAL A 64 28.07 17.92 -19.58
CA VAL A 64 27.39 17.92 -18.29
C VAL A 64 27.25 16.46 -17.88
N GLY A 65 27.72 16.14 -16.67
CA GLY A 65 27.56 14.79 -16.10
C GLY A 65 26.09 14.54 -15.73
N ILE A 66 25.64 13.31 -15.97
CA ILE A 66 24.34 12.84 -15.47
C ILE A 66 24.52 12.50 -13.99
N ARG A 67 23.59 12.93 -13.13
CA ARG A 67 23.60 12.57 -11.71
C ARG A 67 22.78 11.30 -11.53
N ASP A 68 23.28 10.38 -10.72
CA ASP A 68 22.53 9.20 -10.31
C ASP A 68 21.69 9.57 -9.07
N PHE A 69 20.46 9.11 -9.05
CA PHE A 69 19.56 9.22 -7.90
C PHE A 69 19.27 7.84 -7.36
N THR A 70 19.26 7.75 -6.03
CA THR A 70 18.95 6.52 -5.32
C THR A 70 18.01 6.84 -4.17
N TYR A 71 16.99 6.00 -3.96
CA TYR A 71 16.32 5.92 -2.66
C TYR A 71 16.18 4.46 -2.24
N ASN A 72 16.15 4.27 -0.92
CA ASN A 72 15.88 2.98 -0.30
C ASN A 72 14.51 3.01 0.36
N VAL A 73 13.69 1.99 0.09
CA VAL A 73 12.40 1.75 0.77
C VAL A 73 12.54 0.55 1.67
N VAL A 74 12.42 0.78 2.98
CA VAL A 74 12.42 -0.29 3.98
C VAL A 74 11.01 -0.89 4.09
N ASN A 75 10.92 -2.22 4.07
CA ASN A 75 9.65 -2.91 4.28
C ASN A 75 9.28 -2.92 5.76
N ASN A 76 8.14 -2.33 6.09
CA ASN A 76 7.58 -2.34 7.44
C ASN A 76 6.57 -3.48 7.60
N GLU A 77 6.67 -4.20 8.72
CA GLU A 77 5.72 -5.26 9.08
C GLU A 77 4.51 -4.67 9.83
N TYR A 78 3.30 -5.06 9.43
CA TYR A 78 2.05 -4.65 10.05
C TYR A 78 1.19 -5.85 10.43
N GLU A 79 0.48 -5.76 11.54
CA GLU A 79 -0.36 -6.84 12.07
C GLU A 79 -1.81 -6.38 12.27
N LEU A 80 -2.76 -7.25 11.91
CA LEU A 80 -4.16 -7.15 12.29
C LEU A 80 -4.62 -8.47 12.90
N SER A 81 -4.65 -8.51 14.23
CA SER A 81 -5.06 -9.68 15.01
C SER A 81 -6.30 -9.39 15.85
N PHE A 82 -7.25 -10.32 15.89
CA PHE A 82 -8.45 -10.23 16.71
C PHE A 82 -8.90 -11.62 17.18
N ILE A 83 -9.66 -11.64 18.29
CA ILE A 83 -10.17 -12.86 18.91
C ILE A 83 -11.70 -12.82 18.82
N ILE A 84 -12.31 -13.98 18.55
CA ILE A 84 -13.75 -14.18 18.57
C ILE A 84 -14.06 -15.17 19.70
N ASP A 85 -14.97 -14.79 20.58
CA ASP A 85 -15.49 -15.68 21.60
C ASP A 85 -16.35 -16.80 20.99
N GLN A 86 -16.15 -18.03 21.46
CA GLN A 86 -16.82 -19.21 20.90
C GLN A 86 -18.33 -19.15 21.12
N ASN A 87 -18.81 -18.70 22.28
CA ASN A 87 -20.26 -18.59 22.54
C ASN A 87 -20.88 -17.55 21.59
N SER A 88 -20.19 -16.42 21.40
CA SER A 88 -20.61 -15.38 20.45
C SER A 88 -20.69 -15.88 19.01
N LEU A 89 -19.87 -16.87 18.64
CA LEU A 89 -19.90 -17.53 17.33
C LEU A 89 -21.06 -18.54 17.23
N GLU A 90 -21.26 -19.37 18.26
CA GLU A 90 -22.31 -20.40 18.29
C GLU A 90 -23.72 -19.80 18.37
N ASP A 91 -23.88 -18.70 19.10
CA ASP A 91 -25.14 -17.97 19.29
C ASP A 91 -25.42 -16.92 18.20
N ASP A 92 -24.59 -16.83 17.15
CA ASP A 92 -24.72 -15.81 16.11
C ASP A 92 -25.92 -16.05 15.18
N ARG A 93 -27.09 -15.61 15.63
CA ARG A 93 -28.35 -15.69 14.88
C ARG A 93 -28.46 -14.66 13.75
N HIS A 94 -27.64 -13.62 13.78
CA HIS A 94 -27.73 -12.49 12.86
C HIS A 94 -26.53 -12.39 11.92
N ASN A 95 -25.62 -13.37 11.91
CA ASN A 95 -24.40 -13.35 11.11
C ASN A 95 -23.58 -12.05 11.32
N LEU A 96 -23.46 -11.63 12.59
CA LEU A 96 -22.65 -10.48 12.99
C LEU A 96 -21.17 -10.82 12.94
N VAL A 97 -20.79 -12.02 13.36
CA VAL A 97 -19.39 -12.47 13.35
C VAL A 97 -18.89 -12.60 11.92
N GLY A 98 -19.68 -13.20 11.04
CA GLY A 98 -19.35 -13.27 9.61
C GLY A 98 -19.19 -11.90 8.97
N ARG A 99 -19.96 -10.88 9.41
CA ARG A 99 -19.77 -9.48 8.97
C ARG A 99 -18.46 -8.90 9.48
N ARG A 100 -18.09 -9.12 10.74
CA ARG A 100 -16.80 -8.66 11.29
C ARG A 100 -15.59 -9.28 10.59
N ILE A 101 -15.68 -10.56 10.21
CA ILE A 101 -14.64 -11.22 9.43
C ILE A 101 -14.46 -10.55 8.06
N LYS A 102 -15.56 -10.17 7.40
CA LYS A 102 -15.52 -9.40 6.15
C LYS A 102 -14.91 -8.00 6.36
N ASP A 103 -15.33 -7.32 7.43
CA ASP A 103 -14.82 -5.99 7.78
C ASP A 103 -13.30 -6.00 8.00
N ALA A 104 -12.70 -7.11 8.47
CA ALA A 104 -11.25 -7.19 8.67
C ALA A 104 -10.44 -6.91 7.39
N SER A 105 -10.89 -7.42 6.25
CA SER A 105 -10.25 -7.12 4.95
C SER A 105 -10.37 -5.64 4.59
N ARG A 106 -11.52 -5.03 4.86
CA ARG A 106 -11.75 -3.61 4.63
C ARG A 106 -10.88 -2.74 5.51
N VAL A 107 -10.75 -3.07 6.80
CA VAL A 107 -9.88 -2.34 7.74
C VAL A 107 -8.43 -2.35 7.24
N TRP A 108 -7.96 -3.49 6.73
CA TRP A 108 -6.60 -3.60 6.17
C TRP A 108 -6.38 -2.63 4.99
N PHE A 109 -7.25 -2.65 3.99
CA PHE A 109 -7.08 -1.77 2.82
C PHE A 109 -7.31 -0.29 3.15
N GLN A 110 -8.24 0.02 4.06
CA GLN A 110 -8.41 1.38 4.58
C GLN A 110 -7.16 1.88 5.29
N TYR A 111 -6.47 1.01 6.02
CA TYR A 111 -5.20 1.35 6.65
C TYR A 111 -4.11 1.63 5.61
N GLN A 112 -4.03 0.85 4.53
CA GLN A 112 -3.11 1.12 3.42
C GLN A 112 -3.42 2.47 2.74
N ASP A 113 -4.69 2.77 2.50
CA ASP A 113 -5.11 4.06 1.95
C ASP A 113 -4.79 5.22 2.91
N GLN A 114 -4.88 4.99 4.23
CA GLN A 114 -4.48 5.97 5.23
C GLN A 114 -2.96 6.23 5.20
N LEU A 115 -2.12 5.19 5.12
CA LEU A 115 -0.68 5.35 4.98
C LEU A 115 -0.32 6.18 3.74
N PHE A 116 -1.02 5.94 2.63
CA PHE A 116 -0.86 6.74 1.43
C PHE A 116 -1.30 8.20 1.62
N ALA A 117 -2.44 8.43 2.28
CA ALA A 117 -2.89 9.78 2.59
C ALA A 117 -1.92 10.54 3.52
N ASP A 118 -1.35 9.85 4.51
CA ASP A 118 -0.37 10.43 5.43
C ASP A 118 0.93 10.82 4.69
N LEU A 119 1.39 10.00 3.74
CA LEU A 119 2.52 10.34 2.87
C LEU A 119 2.26 11.62 2.08
N LEU A 120 1.06 11.78 1.51
CA LEU A 120 0.70 12.99 0.79
C LEU A 120 0.60 14.21 1.72
N ASN A 121 -0.03 14.06 2.89
CA ASN A 121 -0.14 15.15 3.85
C ASN A 121 1.25 15.66 4.30
N ASN A 122 2.21 14.75 4.45
CA ASN A 122 3.58 15.09 4.83
C ASN A 122 4.48 15.46 3.64
N GLY A 123 3.97 15.42 2.40
CA GLY A 123 4.78 15.67 1.20
C GLY A 123 5.38 17.08 1.13
N GLN A 124 4.88 18.04 1.92
CA GLN A 124 5.48 19.38 2.01
C GLN A 124 6.66 19.47 2.99
N THR A 125 6.76 18.54 3.95
CA THR A 125 7.76 18.54 5.02
C THR A 125 8.81 17.47 4.86
N ASP A 126 8.42 16.27 4.43
CA ASP A 126 9.31 15.12 4.34
C ASP A 126 10.12 15.17 3.05
N ASN A 127 11.43 14.91 3.17
CA ASN A 127 12.34 14.92 2.04
C ASN A 127 12.12 13.72 1.11
N SER A 128 12.24 13.98 -0.17
CA SER A 128 12.19 13.00 -1.27
C SER A 128 13.58 12.46 -1.58
N TYR A 129 13.67 11.67 -2.67
CA TYR A 129 14.90 11.03 -3.14
C TYR A 129 16.07 11.98 -3.45
N ASP A 130 15.79 13.26 -3.68
CA ASP A 130 16.79 14.28 -4.03
C ASP A 130 17.13 15.23 -2.87
N GLY A 131 16.53 15.00 -1.69
CA GLY A 131 16.79 15.76 -0.47
C GLY A 131 15.96 17.04 -0.29
N VAL A 132 14.99 17.32 -1.18
CA VAL A 132 13.96 18.37 -0.93
C VAL A 132 12.59 17.75 -0.73
N SER A 133 11.63 18.52 -0.20
CA SER A 133 10.28 18.00 0.03
C SER A 133 9.57 17.60 -1.26
N PHE A 134 8.67 16.62 -1.18
CA PHE A 134 7.96 16.10 -2.36
C PHE A 134 7.16 17.19 -3.10
N PHE A 135 6.45 18.03 -2.34
CA PHE A 135 5.73 19.20 -2.86
C PHE A 135 6.55 20.48 -2.68
N ASN A 136 7.63 20.61 -3.44
CA ASN A 136 8.51 21.77 -3.45
C ASN A 136 8.48 22.49 -4.81
N ASN A 137 8.65 23.82 -4.82
CA ASN A 137 8.79 24.61 -6.05
C ASN A 137 9.99 24.22 -6.92
N SER A 138 10.95 23.49 -6.36
CA SER A 138 12.15 22.99 -7.06
C SER A 138 11.90 21.65 -7.78
N HIS A 139 10.72 21.04 -7.59
CA HIS A 139 10.24 19.85 -8.29
C HIS A 139 9.25 20.19 -9.40
#